data_AF-A0A2H5W553-F1
#
_entry.id   AF-A0A2H5W553-F1
#
_cell.length_a   1.000
_cell.length_b   1.000
_cell.length_c   1.000
_cell.angle_alpha   90.00
_cell.angle_beta   90.00
_cell.angle_gamma   90.00
#
_symmetry.space_group_name_H-M   'P 1'
#
loop_
_entity.id
_entity.type
_entity.pdbx_description
1 polymer ?
#
loop_
_entity_poly.entity_id
_entity_poly.type
_entity_poly.pdbx_seq_one_letter_code
_entity_poly.pdbx_strand_id
1 'polypeptide(L)'
;MGAGGFTLLELIVVLTIIGLLVGIALPAYQRSVQKTKESVLKENLNRMRDVINQYYIDHRGACLQNEQDLVRLGYLRAIPKDPITQQATWDWVREADPDDPSRMCIRDVRSLASGRDSNGVPYSEY
;
A
#
# COMPACT_ATOMS: atom_id res chain seq x y z
N MET A 1 26.85 48.19 26.50
CA MET A 1 26.14 47.20 25.68
C MET A 1 26.37 45.84 26.30
N GLY A 2 25.44 45.35 27.11
CA GLY A 2 25.58 44.05 27.77
C GLY A 2 25.40 42.93 26.76
N ALA A 3 26.48 42.25 26.39
CA ALA A 3 26.40 41.00 25.67
C ALA A 3 25.92 39.91 26.64
N GLY A 4 24.61 39.70 26.71
CA GLY A 4 24.04 38.56 27.42
C GLY A 4 24.39 37.28 26.66
N GLY A 5 25.44 36.58 27.11
CA GLY A 5 25.83 35.29 26.56
C GLY A 5 24.90 34.18 27.06
N PHE A 6 24.47 33.30 26.16
CA PHE A 6 23.77 32.05 26.49
C PHE A 6 24.56 31.25 27.53
N THR A 7 23.86 30.73 28.54
CA THR A 7 24.50 29.86 29.54
C THR A 7 24.55 28.41 29.04
N LEU A 8 25.54 27.64 29.49
CA LEU A 8 25.59 26.19 29.22
C LEU A 8 24.33 25.47 29.74
N LEU A 9 23.77 25.96 30.84
CA LEU A 9 22.55 25.42 31.43
C LEU A 9 21.34 25.63 30.51
N GLU A 10 21.23 26.79 29.87
CA GLU A 10 20.16 27.10 28.93
C GLU A 10 20.20 26.18 27.70
N LEU A 11 21.39 25.94 27.16
CA LEU A 11 21.56 24.98 26.05
C LEU A 11 21.18 23.56 26.46
N ILE A 12 21.56 23.11 27.66
CA ILE A 12 21.23 21.76 28.15
C ILE A 12 19.71 21.61 28.33
N VAL A 13 19.03 22.60 28.92
CA VAL A 13 17.57 22.55 29.10
C VAL A 13 16.87 22.50 27.74
N VAL A 14 17.30 23.31 26.77
CA VAL A 14 16.74 23.33 25.42
C VAL A 14 16.92 21.98 24.72
N LEU A 15 18.14 21.42 24.73
CA LEU A 15 18.41 20.11 24.13
C LEU A 15 17.62 18.99 24.83
N THR A 16 17.43 19.10 26.14
CA THR A 16 16.62 18.14 26.92
C THR A 16 15.15 18.17 26.48
N ILE A 17 14.57 19.36 26.31
CA ILE A 17 13.18 19.51 25.85
C ILE A 17 13.03 19.00 24.41
N ILE A 18 13.97 19.33 23.52
CA ILE A 18 13.96 18.84 22.13
C ILE A 18 14.03 17.31 22.10
N GLY A 19 14.94 16.71 22.89
CA GLY A 19 15.07 15.25 22.99
C GLY A 19 13.77 14.57 23.44
N LEU A 20 13.08 15.15 24.44
CA LEU A 20 11.81 14.65 24.92
C LEU A 20 10.71 14.72 23.84
N LEU A 21 10.62 15.84 23.11
CA LEU A 21 9.65 16.00 22.03
C LEU A 21 9.90 15.02 20.88
N VAL A 22 11.16 14.84 20.47
CA VAL A 22 11.51 13.88 19.41
C VAL A 22 11.17 12.45 19.83
N GLY A 23 11.43 12.11 21.10
CA GLY A 23 11.13 10.79 21.66
C GLY A 23 9.65 10.38 21.51
N ILE A 24 8.71 11.32 21.70
CA ILE A 24 7.27 11.07 21.52
C ILE A 24 6.80 11.24 20.07
N ALA A 25 7.41 12.14 19.31
CA ALA A 25 6.97 12.50 17.96
C ALA A 25 7.27 11.41 16.92
N LEU A 26 8.45 10.78 16.98
CA LEU A 26 8.88 9.77 16.02
C LEU A 26 7.97 8.54 15.92
N PRO A 27 7.62 7.84 17.02
CA PRO A 27 6.75 6.67 16.94
C PRO A 27 5.34 7.04 16.47
N ALA A 28 4.83 8.21 16.87
CA ALA A 28 3.53 8.70 16.40
C ALA A 28 3.53 8.97 14.88
N TYR A 29 4.60 9.59 14.37
CA TYR A 29 4.78 9.83 12.94
C TYR A 29 4.86 8.53 12.15
N GLN A 30 5.66 7.54 12.61
CA GLN A 30 5.76 6.24 11.94
C GLN A 30 4.42 5.52 11.85
N ARG A 31 3.62 5.54 12.92
CA ARG A 31 2.25 4.97 12.91
C ARG A 31 1.33 5.67 11.92
N SER A 32 1.43 7.00 11.83
CA SER A 32 0.65 7.79 10.86
C SER A 32 0.99 7.39 9.42
N VAL A 33 2.29 7.36 9.09
CA VAL A 33 2.77 6.93 7.76
C VAL A 33 2.33 5.52 7.44
N GLN A 34 2.41 4.60 8.41
CA GLN A 34 2.00 3.22 8.21
C GLN A 34 0.50 3.11 7.90
N LYS A 35 -0.36 3.81 8.66
CA LYS A 35 -1.81 3.87 8.37
C LYS A 35 -2.10 4.43 6.99
N THR A 36 -1.39 5.47 6.56
CA THR A 36 -1.54 6.00 5.20
C THR A 36 -1.19 4.95 4.15
N LYS A 37 -0.08 4.22 4.32
CA LYS A 37 0.29 3.12 3.41
C LYS A 37 -0.77 2.03 3.38
N GLU A 38 -1.31 1.64 4.54
CA GLU A 38 -2.40 0.65 4.66
C GLU A 38 -3.66 1.10 3.91
N SER A 39 -4.06 2.36 4.06
CA SER A 39 -5.22 2.92 3.34
C SER A 39 -5.01 2.91 1.82
N VAL A 40 -3.82 3.33 1.36
CA VAL A 40 -3.47 3.33 -0.07
C VAL A 40 -3.42 1.90 -0.61
N LEU A 41 -2.92 0.93 0.18
CA LEU A 41 -2.88 -0.47 -0.22
C LEU A 41 -4.29 -1.01 -0.48
N LYS A 42 -5.22 -0.78 0.45
CA LYS A 42 -6.62 -1.20 0.32
C LYS A 42 -7.29 -0.55 -0.89
N GLU A 43 -7.07 0.74 -1.08
CA GLU A 43 -7.61 1.46 -2.24
C GLU A 43 -7.05 0.90 -3.56
N ASN A 44 -5.73 0.67 -3.65
CA ASN A 44 -5.11 0.11 -4.86
C ASN A 44 -5.63 -1.30 -5.15
N LEU A 45 -5.72 -2.18 -4.14
CA LEU A 45 -6.25 -3.54 -4.31
C LEU A 45 -7.70 -3.52 -4.77
N ASN A 46 -8.55 -2.71 -4.13
CA ASN A 46 -9.96 -2.57 -4.54
C ASN A 46 -10.09 -2.05 -5.97
N ARG A 47 -9.36 -0.98 -6.33
CA ARG A 47 -9.36 -0.46 -7.71
C ARG A 47 -8.90 -1.51 -8.72
N MET A 48 -7.86 -2.28 -8.40
CA MET A 48 -7.38 -3.34 -9.30
C MET A 48 -8.41 -4.48 -9.45
N ARG A 49 -9.09 -4.88 -8.38
CA ARG A 49 -10.18 -5.87 -8.43
C ARG A 49 -11.37 -5.38 -9.24
N ASP A 50 -11.74 -4.12 -9.07
CA ASP A 50 -12.82 -3.48 -9.82
C ASP A 50 -12.53 -3.51 -11.31
N VAL A 51 -11.30 -3.18 -11.73
CA VAL A 51 -10.94 -3.22 -13.16
C VAL A 51 -10.80 -4.63 -13.72
N ILE A 52 -10.36 -5.62 -12.92
CA ILE A 52 -10.38 -7.04 -13.33
C ILE A 52 -11.82 -7.47 -13.61
N ASN A 53 -12.74 -7.13 -12.71
CA ASN A 53 -14.16 -7.45 -12.87
C ASN A 53 -14.77 -6.70 -14.06
N GLN A 54 -14.42 -5.43 -14.25
CA GLN A 54 -14.86 -4.64 -15.40
C GLN A 54 -14.38 -5.26 -16.72
N TYR A 55 -13.12 -5.68 -16.80
CA TYR A 55 -12.57 -6.37 -17.96
C TYR A 55 -13.39 -7.63 -18.30
N TYR A 56 -13.71 -8.44 -17.30
CA TYR A 56 -14.52 -9.65 -17.46
C TYR A 56 -15.90 -9.35 -18.05
N ILE A 57 -16.57 -8.30 -17.55
CA ILE A 57 -17.89 -7.87 -18.04
C ILE A 57 -17.80 -7.37 -19.49
N ASP A 58 -16.85 -6.48 -19.77
CA ASP A 58 -16.71 -5.85 -21.09
C ASP A 58 -16.40 -6.87 -22.19
N HIS A 59 -15.62 -7.90 -21.86
CA HIS A 59 -15.24 -8.96 -22.80
C HIS A 59 -16.17 -10.18 -22.76
N ARG A 60 -17.38 -10.03 -22.22
CA ARG A 60 -18.42 -11.08 -22.19
C ARG A 60 -17.94 -12.39 -21.56
N GLY A 61 -17.23 -12.30 -20.44
CA GLY A 61 -16.67 -13.44 -19.74
C GLY A 61 -15.32 -13.92 -20.30
N ALA A 62 -14.68 -13.17 -21.19
CA ALA A 62 -13.32 -13.53 -21.61
C ALA A 62 -12.34 -13.40 -20.44
N CYS A 63 -11.47 -14.39 -20.34
CA CYS A 63 -10.51 -14.48 -19.26
C CYS A 63 -9.31 -13.54 -19.43
N LEU A 64 -8.95 -12.83 -18.35
CA LEU A 64 -7.71 -12.09 -18.26
C LEU A 64 -6.54 -13.07 -18.03
N GLN A 65 -5.58 -13.08 -18.95
CA GLN A 65 -4.40 -13.96 -18.89
C GLN A 65 -3.13 -13.23 -18.45
N ASN A 66 -3.05 -11.93 -18.73
CA ASN A 66 -1.88 -11.11 -18.45
C ASN A 66 -2.30 -9.80 -17.79
N GLU A 67 -1.67 -9.45 -16.68
CA GLU A 67 -1.92 -8.22 -15.95
C GLU A 67 -1.61 -6.96 -16.78
N GLN A 68 -0.70 -7.05 -17.75
CA GLN A 68 -0.33 -5.95 -18.64
C GLN A 68 -1.48 -5.58 -19.58
N ASP A 69 -2.42 -6.49 -19.83
CA ASP A 69 -3.57 -6.19 -20.68
C ASP A 69 -4.48 -5.13 -20.05
N LEU A 70 -4.53 -5.05 -18.71
CA LEU A 70 -5.24 -3.97 -18.01
C LEU A 70 -4.65 -2.60 -18.33
N VAL A 71 -3.34 -2.51 -18.55
CA VAL A 71 -2.68 -1.25 -18.94
C VAL A 71 -2.85 -0.99 -20.43
N ARG A 72 -2.60 -2.01 -21.26
CA ARG A 72 -2.66 -1.90 -22.73
C ARG A 72 -4.04 -1.53 -23.24
N LEU A 73 -5.08 -2.08 -22.62
CA LEU A 73 -6.47 -1.85 -22.97
C LEU A 73 -7.07 -0.62 -22.25
N GLY A 74 -6.28 0.06 -21.42
CA GLY A 74 -6.65 1.35 -20.82
C GLY A 74 -7.50 1.27 -19.56
N TYR A 75 -7.69 0.09 -18.97
CA TYR A 75 -8.34 -0.07 -17.66
C TYR A 75 -7.52 0.57 -16.52
N LEU A 76 -6.20 0.48 -16.61
CA LEU A 76 -5.26 1.12 -15.71
C LEU A 76 -4.29 1.99 -16.49
N ARG A 77 -3.90 3.15 -15.92
CA ARG A 77 -2.82 3.96 -16.49
C ARG A 77 -1.46 3.28 -16.33
N ALA A 78 -1.26 2.60 -15.22
CA ALA A 78 -0.12 1.78 -14.89
C ALA A 78 -0.50 0.87 -13.70
N ILE A 79 0.20 -0.25 -13.54
CA ILE A 79 0.06 -1.07 -12.34
C ILE A 79 0.65 -0.28 -11.15
N PRO A 80 -0.13 0.00 -10.09
CA PRO A 80 0.35 0.77 -8.96
C PRO A 80 1.44 -0.01 -8.21
N LYS A 81 2.33 0.73 -7.53
CA LYS A 81 3.26 0.14 -6.58
C LYS A 81 2.54 -0.18 -5.28
N ASP A 82 2.86 -1.33 -4.70
CA ASP A 82 2.46 -1.69 -3.35
C ASP A 82 3.13 -0.71 -2.36
N PRO A 83 2.37 0.06 -1.56
CA PRO A 83 2.93 1.06 -0.64
C PRO A 83 3.67 0.45 0.56
N ILE A 84 3.52 -0.85 0.83
CA ILE A 84 4.24 -1.57 1.89
C ILE A 84 5.56 -2.11 1.36
N THR A 85 5.56 -2.85 0.25
CA THR A 85 6.80 -3.44 -0.33
C THR A 85 7.58 -2.47 -1.20
N GLN A 86 6.95 -1.38 -1.66
CA GLN A 86 7.47 -0.40 -2.63
C GLN A 86 7.76 -0.99 -4.02
N GLN A 87 7.21 -2.17 -4.33
CA GLN A 87 7.37 -2.85 -5.62
C GLN A 87 6.06 -2.82 -6.41
N ALA A 88 6.13 -2.91 -7.74
CA ALA A 88 4.95 -3.04 -8.61
C ALA A 88 4.58 -4.52 -8.87
N THR A 89 4.97 -5.41 -7.96
CA THR A 89 4.73 -6.85 -8.03
C THR A 89 3.60 -7.22 -7.09
N TRP A 90 2.67 -8.02 -7.61
CA TRP A 90 1.45 -8.43 -6.92
C TRP A 90 1.24 -9.94 -7.10
N ASP A 91 0.53 -10.55 -6.18
CA ASP A 91 0.07 -11.93 -6.30
C ASP A 91 -1.23 -11.96 -7.11
N TRP A 92 -1.14 -12.28 -8.40
CA TRP A 92 -2.28 -12.39 -9.30
C TRP A 92 -2.90 -13.77 -9.17
N VAL A 93 -3.98 -13.85 -8.40
CA VAL A 93 -4.65 -15.11 -8.09
C VAL A 93 -5.41 -15.58 -9.32
N ARG A 94 -5.04 -16.78 -9.78
CA ARG A 94 -5.66 -17.44 -10.91
C ARG A 94 -6.66 -18.47 -10.42
N GLU A 95 -7.90 -18.31 -10.83
CA GLU A 95 -9.02 -19.21 -10.49
C GLU A 95 -9.63 -19.78 -11.76
N ALA A 96 -10.30 -20.92 -11.63
CA ALA A 96 -11.02 -21.54 -12.74
C ALA A 96 -12.22 -20.66 -13.13
N ASP A 97 -12.45 -20.50 -14.42
CA ASP A 97 -13.63 -19.81 -14.92
C ASP A 97 -14.91 -20.58 -14.55
N PRO A 98 -15.97 -19.91 -14.07
CA PRO A 98 -17.20 -20.58 -13.68
C PRO A 98 -17.94 -21.23 -14.85
N ASP A 99 -17.78 -20.69 -16.07
CA ASP A 99 -18.41 -21.22 -17.28
C ASP A 99 -17.55 -22.30 -17.95
N ASP A 100 -16.22 -22.20 -17.85
CA ASP A 100 -15.28 -23.21 -18.34
C ASP A 100 -14.16 -23.54 -17.33
N PRO A 101 -14.31 -24.57 -16.48
CA PRO A 101 -13.35 -24.88 -15.42
C PRO A 101 -11.97 -25.32 -15.94
N SER A 102 -11.83 -25.58 -17.24
CA SER A 102 -10.55 -25.86 -17.88
C SER A 102 -9.70 -24.59 -18.11
N ARG A 103 -10.29 -23.40 -17.99
CA ARG A 103 -9.60 -22.11 -18.14
C ARG A 103 -9.25 -21.53 -16.78
N MET A 104 -7.96 -21.30 -16.53
CA MET A 104 -7.49 -20.53 -15.38
C MET A 104 -7.34 -19.06 -15.75
N CYS A 105 -7.89 -18.17 -14.94
CA CYS A 105 -8.07 -16.76 -15.26
C CYS A 105 -7.70 -15.91 -14.05
N ILE A 106 -7.08 -14.75 -14.25
CA ILE A 106 -6.83 -13.81 -13.17
C ILE A 106 -8.19 -13.27 -12.69
N ARG A 107 -8.52 -13.50 -11.42
CA ARG A 107 -9.81 -13.10 -10.81
C ARG A 107 -9.63 -12.22 -9.58
N ASP A 108 -8.52 -12.36 -8.89
CA ASP A 108 -8.18 -11.58 -7.70
C ASP A 108 -6.70 -11.16 -7.75
N VAL A 109 -6.36 -10.17 -6.94
CA VAL A 109 -5.00 -9.65 -6.77
C VAL A 109 -4.75 -9.43 -5.28
N ARG A 110 -3.57 -9.80 -4.79
CA ARG A 110 -3.19 -9.69 -3.38
C ARG A 110 -1.81 -9.07 -3.23
N SER A 111 -1.58 -8.46 -2.06
CA SER A 111 -0.27 -7.92 -1.69
C SER A 111 0.72 -9.04 -1.39
N LEU A 112 1.96 -8.88 -1.84
CA LEU A 112 3.10 -9.73 -1.46
C LEU A 112 3.75 -9.27 -0.15
N ALA A 113 3.21 -8.23 0.51
CA ALA A 113 3.75 -7.73 1.76
C ALA A 113 3.64 -8.77 2.87
N SER A 114 4.77 -9.01 3.54
CA SER A 114 4.79 -9.82 4.76
C SER A 114 4.25 -9.03 5.95
N GLY A 115 3.59 -9.72 6.89
CA GLY A 115 3.18 -9.16 8.16
C GLY A 115 1.69 -8.81 8.21
N ARG A 116 1.33 -8.00 9.21
CA ARG A 116 -0.04 -7.63 9.53
C ARG A 116 -0.15 -6.11 9.66
N ASP A 117 -1.36 -5.63 9.44
CA ASP A 117 -1.69 -4.21 9.61
C ASP A 117 -1.85 -3.81 11.07
N SER A 118 -2.13 -2.53 11.27
CA SER A 118 -2.39 -1.92 12.58
C SER A 118 -3.56 -2.58 13.37
N ASN A 119 -4.42 -3.37 12.71
CA ASN A 119 -5.53 -4.11 13.32
C ASN A 119 -5.26 -5.62 13.43
N GLY A 120 -4.09 -6.10 12.99
CA GLY A 120 -3.72 -7.51 13.01
C GLY A 120 -4.18 -8.31 11.80
N VAL A 121 -4.69 -7.69 10.73
CA VAL A 121 -5.08 -8.37 9.48
C VAL A 121 -3.85 -8.55 8.59
N PRO A 122 -3.56 -9.75 8.06
CA PRO A 122 -2.47 -9.96 7.11
C PRO A 122 -2.66 -9.14 5.83
N TYR A 123 -1.59 -8.58 5.29
CA TYR A 123 -1.67 -7.80 4.03
C TYR A 123 -2.11 -8.64 2.83
N SER A 124 -1.83 -9.94 2.84
CA SER A 124 -2.29 -10.89 1.83
C SER A 124 -3.80 -11.15 1.87
N GLU A 125 -4.48 -10.78 2.95
CA GLU A 125 -5.93 -10.96 3.14
C GLU A 125 -6.74 -9.68 2.91
N TYR A 126 -6.06 -8.57 2.59
CA TYR A 126 -6.72 -7.32 2.20
C TYR A 126 -7.50 -7.47 0.91
#